data_AF-A0A371D4F2-F1
#
_entry.id   AF-A0A371D4F2-F1
#
_cell.length_a   1.000
_cell.length_b   1.000
_cell.length_c   1.000
_cell.angle_alpha   90.00
_cell.angle_beta   90.00
_cell.angle_gamma   90.00
#
_symmetry.space_group_name_H-M   'P 1'
#
loop_
_entity.id
_entity.type
_entity.pdbx_description
1 polymer ?
#
loop_
_entity_poly.entity_id
_entity_poly.type
_entity_poly.pdbx_seq_one_letter_code
_entity_poly.pdbx_strand_id
1 'polypeptide(L)'
;MASIAKDHPSFPELASILPDADRTMILSGLSDTEMRSWTMAKIEEYRHCLRALVAIHNLVAPVHRLPDELLSHIFTYAWHERQSLRLGHICRRWRRVLLDTPKFWVDAVQGECLHAAGEFRDPPGYIAAVLERSGRLPIRLSVFHYTETLSLSMKPHLWRITVLLVHAETTDEIEELHRTLSEGLPVLTMLLVRYNPERCLCDHRDAVGHCERSTPRMYLDPLPAHSLPRLRHVELPAFFFSQVARPSLRQVRLDRVDSVLEGDHENPRVYIKDLMSALAGCQELVALELINTLPPRNDHFNLEPRQSRSVSFPVLRRLQVEDRADQIMELMQCIVFPPTAYIHIRNTGIRGCLRECLPLELLEAAVSGVDQVSVSMYSAVLRLNADGKRRLDINTMMESEDLRLMADLLPSKAAVTALAWASRYLRCGEKLLLLLRALGPPLKSLSLSMSHVDIEEALNALRPSDDLHADGVLCPHLERLTLGFWSSDSPEWEDTAEVPEEVARIVAARCARIHSVLGLRASRLGTQLTHLEFYECLQPAEGRGFQRHFYEEKDGVETLRVVMPGKSSTFWTSMNPSLQALEELVDGSVIFSGFRKQIPIAHPW
;
A
#
# COMPACT_ATOMS: atom_id res chain seq x y z
N MET A 1 -61.11 5.26 -65.62
CA MET A 1 -61.42 5.15 -64.19
C MET A 1 -60.74 3.90 -63.64
N ALA A 2 -59.63 4.05 -62.94
CA ALA A 2 -59.06 3.03 -62.08
C ALA A 2 -58.48 3.75 -60.86
N SER A 3 -59.15 3.56 -59.73
CA SER A 3 -58.83 4.14 -58.43
C SER A 3 -57.54 3.49 -57.90
N ILE A 4 -56.46 4.26 -57.78
CA ILE A 4 -55.27 3.84 -57.05
C ILE A 4 -55.61 3.96 -55.57
N ALA A 5 -56.01 2.84 -54.95
CA ALA A 5 -56.09 2.73 -53.51
C ALA A 5 -54.67 2.87 -52.94
N LYS A 6 -54.42 3.94 -52.19
CA LYS A 6 -53.22 4.06 -51.36
C LYS A 6 -53.40 3.10 -50.19
N ASP A 7 -52.71 1.96 -50.24
CA ASP A 7 -52.51 1.09 -49.09
C ASP A 7 -51.69 1.85 -48.03
N HIS A 8 -52.38 2.56 -47.14
CA HIS A 8 -51.75 3.08 -45.94
C HIS A 8 -51.48 1.91 -44.98
N PRO A 9 -50.26 1.76 -44.44
CA PRO A 9 -50.00 0.75 -43.42
C PRO A 9 -50.85 1.07 -42.19
N SER A 10 -51.89 0.27 -41.97
CA SER A 10 -52.71 0.37 -40.78
C SER A 10 -51.91 -0.22 -39.61
N PHE A 11 -51.71 0.56 -38.55
CA PHE A 11 -51.11 0.11 -37.28
C PHE A 11 -52.19 0.01 -36.19
N PRO A 12 -53.24 -0.83 -36.37
CA PRO A 12 -54.41 -0.85 -35.49
C PRO A 12 -54.06 -1.23 -34.06
N GLU A 13 -53.09 -2.13 -33.87
CA GLU A 13 -52.61 -2.54 -32.54
C GLU A 13 -51.96 -1.38 -31.78
N LEU A 14 -51.12 -0.58 -32.45
CA LEU A 14 -50.47 0.59 -31.83
C LEU A 14 -51.46 1.74 -31.59
N ALA A 15 -52.43 1.93 -32.49
CA ALA A 15 -53.46 2.96 -32.36
C ALA A 15 -54.49 2.66 -31.25
N SER A 16 -54.62 1.40 -30.83
CA SER A 16 -55.53 0.98 -29.76
C SER A 16 -55.13 1.54 -28.38
N ILE A 17 -53.85 1.85 -28.17
CA ILE A 17 -53.30 2.36 -26.91
C ILE A 17 -53.48 3.89 -26.80
N LEU A 18 -53.79 4.55 -27.91
CA LEU A 18 -53.95 6.01 -27.96
C LEU A 18 -55.39 6.44 -27.59
N PRO A 19 -55.56 7.66 -27.06
CA PRO A 19 -56.86 8.30 -26.88
C PRO A 19 -57.71 8.30 -28.17
N ASP A 20 -59.03 8.18 -28.02
CA ASP A 20 -59.95 8.01 -29.16
C ASP A 20 -59.89 9.15 -30.19
N ALA A 21 -59.61 10.39 -29.74
CA ALA A 21 -59.44 11.55 -30.61
C ALA A 21 -58.21 11.45 -31.52
N ASP A 22 -57.15 10.79 -31.05
CA ASP A 22 -55.90 10.63 -31.79
C ASP A 22 -55.92 9.36 -32.66
N ARG A 23 -56.62 8.32 -32.20
CA ARG A 23 -56.91 7.10 -32.97
C ARG A 23 -57.66 7.42 -34.27
N THR A 24 -58.64 8.31 -34.21
CA THR A 24 -59.46 8.69 -35.38
C THR A 24 -58.67 9.46 -36.44
N MET A 25 -57.65 10.24 -36.04
CA MET A 25 -56.75 10.96 -36.96
C MET A 25 -55.73 10.06 -37.66
N ILE A 26 -55.26 8.99 -36.99
CA ILE A 26 -54.38 7.99 -37.62
C ILE A 26 -55.15 7.22 -38.71
N LEU A 27 -56.44 6.97 -38.46
CA LEU A 27 -57.33 6.27 -39.38
C LEU A 27 -57.84 7.16 -40.54
N SER A 28 -57.58 8.48 -40.53
CA SER A 28 -58.08 9.41 -41.56
C SER A 28 -57.20 9.53 -42.81
N GLY A 29 -56.20 8.64 -43.00
CA GLY A 29 -55.46 8.51 -44.26
C GLY A 29 -54.45 9.62 -44.55
N LEU A 30 -53.74 10.13 -43.53
CA LEU A 30 -52.65 11.09 -43.72
C LEU A 30 -51.53 10.51 -44.59
N SER A 31 -50.86 11.34 -45.40
CA SER A 31 -49.64 10.91 -46.09
C SER A 31 -48.51 10.61 -45.10
N ASP A 32 -47.49 9.85 -45.51
CA ASP A 32 -46.40 9.43 -44.62
C ASP A 32 -45.64 10.61 -43.96
N THR A 33 -45.48 11.72 -44.68
CA THR A 33 -44.82 12.94 -44.16
C THR A 33 -45.70 13.68 -43.15
N GLU A 34 -47.00 13.76 -43.41
CA GLU A 34 -47.98 14.33 -42.49
C GLU A 34 -48.13 13.46 -41.24
N MET A 35 -48.15 12.13 -41.40
CA MET A 35 -48.21 11.16 -40.31
C MET A 35 -46.98 11.27 -39.41
N ARG A 36 -45.76 11.36 -39.98
CA ARG A 36 -44.54 11.57 -39.20
C ARG A 36 -44.56 12.90 -38.43
N SER A 37 -44.97 13.98 -39.07
CA SER A 37 -45.04 15.31 -38.45
C SER A 37 -46.08 15.36 -37.33
N TRP A 38 -47.26 14.81 -37.57
CA TRP A 38 -48.33 14.68 -36.58
C TRP A 38 -47.92 13.79 -35.41
N THR A 39 -47.31 12.63 -35.68
CA THR A 39 -46.85 11.70 -34.64
C THR A 39 -45.77 12.36 -33.78
N MET A 40 -44.83 13.11 -34.37
CA MET A 40 -43.83 13.86 -33.60
C MET A 40 -44.47 14.94 -32.72
N ALA A 41 -45.46 15.67 -33.24
CA ALA A 41 -46.21 16.66 -32.46
C ALA A 41 -46.97 16.02 -31.28
N LYS A 42 -47.63 14.88 -31.52
CA LYS A 42 -48.36 14.13 -30.49
C LYS A 42 -47.45 13.49 -29.45
N ILE A 43 -46.30 12.98 -29.85
CA ILE A 43 -45.26 12.53 -28.92
C ILE A 43 -44.87 13.68 -27.98
N GLU A 44 -44.67 14.89 -28.50
CA GLU A 44 -44.33 16.04 -27.65
C GLU A 44 -45.50 16.47 -26.74
N GLU A 45 -46.74 16.42 -27.25
CA GLU A 45 -47.95 16.69 -26.47
C GLU A 45 -48.09 15.68 -25.31
N TYR A 46 -48.00 14.38 -25.56
CA TYR A 46 -48.08 13.37 -24.50
C TYR A 46 -46.90 13.46 -23.53
N ARG A 47 -45.69 13.80 -24.00
CA ARG A 47 -44.56 14.10 -23.10
C ARG A 47 -44.86 15.31 -22.22
N HIS A 48 -45.58 16.31 -22.72
CA HIS A 48 -46.02 17.45 -21.92
C HIS A 48 -47.04 17.00 -20.85
N CYS A 49 -48.06 16.23 -21.23
CA CYS A 49 -49.06 15.68 -20.30
C CYS A 49 -48.42 14.78 -19.23
N LEU A 50 -47.53 13.87 -19.61
CA LEU A 50 -46.81 13.01 -18.68
C LEU A 50 -45.97 13.84 -17.68
N ARG A 51 -45.24 14.85 -18.17
CA ARG A 51 -44.49 15.78 -17.29
C ARG A 51 -45.41 16.50 -16.31
N ALA A 52 -46.61 16.91 -16.73
CA ALA A 52 -47.59 17.57 -15.87
C ALA A 52 -48.14 16.62 -14.79
N LEU A 53 -48.51 15.39 -15.16
CA LEU A 53 -49.00 14.37 -14.21
C LEU A 53 -47.94 13.98 -13.19
N VAL A 54 -46.68 13.77 -13.63
CA VAL A 54 -45.55 13.52 -12.73
C VAL A 54 -45.32 14.71 -11.79
N ALA A 55 -45.41 15.94 -12.29
CA ALA A 55 -45.29 17.12 -11.45
C ALA A 55 -46.39 17.20 -10.37
N ILE A 56 -47.64 16.88 -10.70
CA ILE A 56 -48.76 16.83 -9.74
C ILE A 56 -48.51 15.72 -8.70
N HIS A 57 -48.14 14.52 -9.14
CA HIS A 57 -47.81 13.41 -8.25
C HIS A 57 -46.69 13.79 -7.26
N ASN A 58 -45.64 14.43 -7.77
CA ASN A 58 -44.53 14.89 -6.94
C ASN A 58 -44.97 15.98 -5.95
N LEU A 59 -45.79 16.95 -6.37
CA LEU A 59 -46.29 18.03 -5.49
C LEU A 59 -47.05 17.52 -4.25
N VAL A 60 -47.74 16.38 -4.36
CA VAL A 60 -48.49 15.80 -3.22
C VAL A 60 -47.64 14.90 -2.33
N ALA A 61 -46.40 14.57 -2.71
CA ALA A 61 -45.51 13.73 -1.92
C ALA A 61 -45.04 14.47 -0.63
N PRO A 62 -44.96 13.81 0.54
CA PRO A 62 -44.55 14.44 1.80
C PRO A 62 -43.18 15.13 1.72
N VAL A 63 -42.25 14.57 0.95
CA VAL A 63 -40.90 15.11 0.74
C VAL A 63 -40.91 16.50 0.08
N HIS A 64 -41.96 16.83 -0.69
CA HIS A 64 -42.14 18.17 -1.27
C HIS A 64 -42.52 19.24 -0.25
N ARG A 65 -42.79 18.88 1.01
CA ARG A 65 -43.06 19.84 2.10
C ARG A 65 -41.83 20.17 2.93
N LEU A 66 -40.72 19.45 2.73
CA LEU A 66 -39.46 19.78 3.40
C LEU A 66 -39.01 21.19 3.01
N PRO A 67 -38.44 22.00 3.92
CA PRO A 67 -37.74 23.25 3.58
C PRO A 67 -36.53 23.01 2.66
N ASP A 68 -36.12 24.05 1.92
CA ASP A 68 -34.98 23.95 1.00
C ASP A 68 -33.69 23.59 1.76
N GLU A 69 -33.53 24.06 3.01
CA GLU A 69 -32.38 23.78 3.87
C GLU A 69 -32.25 22.28 4.20
N LEU A 70 -33.37 21.61 4.48
CA LEU A 70 -33.38 20.17 4.74
C LEU A 70 -33.10 19.39 3.46
N LEU A 71 -33.64 19.82 2.31
CA LEU A 71 -33.34 19.20 1.02
C LEU A 71 -31.85 19.36 0.65
N SER A 72 -31.29 20.55 0.82
CA SER A 72 -29.85 20.79 0.66
C SER A 72 -29.03 19.89 1.57
N HIS A 73 -29.42 19.76 2.85
CA HIS A 73 -28.72 18.88 3.79
C HIS A 73 -28.81 17.41 3.37
N ILE A 74 -29.96 16.93 2.92
CA ILE A 74 -30.11 15.58 2.36
C ILE A 74 -29.20 15.40 1.14
N PHE A 75 -29.16 16.37 0.23
CA PHE A 75 -28.29 16.29 -0.95
C PHE A 75 -26.81 16.21 -0.60
N THR A 76 -26.34 16.85 0.48
CA THR A 76 -24.93 16.70 0.91
C THR A 76 -24.52 15.27 1.27
N TYR A 77 -25.46 14.37 1.51
CA TYR A 77 -25.18 12.94 1.71
C TYR A 77 -25.55 12.06 0.52
N ALA A 78 -26.01 12.67 -0.57
CA ALA A 78 -26.57 11.95 -1.71
C ALA A 78 -25.57 11.78 -2.86
N TRP A 79 -24.39 12.41 -2.78
CA TRP A 79 -23.33 12.19 -3.77
C TRP A 79 -22.74 10.78 -3.59
N HIS A 80 -22.82 9.98 -4.65
CA HIS A 80 -22.17 8.66 -4.73
C HIS A 80 -21.40 8.54 -6.05
N GLU A 81 -21.96 9.08 -7.13
CA GLU A 81 -21.41 9.07 -8.48
C GLU A 81 -22.22 10.02 -9.37
N ARG A 82 -21.89 10.11 -10.67
CA ARG A 82 -22.64 10.90 -11.65
C ARG A 82 -24.13 10.58 -11.71
N GLN A 83 -24.54 9.37 -11.34
CA GLN A 83 -25.96 9.01 -11.25
C GLN A 83 -26.72 9.86 -10.23
N SER A 84 -26.05 10.42 -9.22
CA SER A 84 -26.65 11.37 -8.27
C SER A 84 -27.20 12.62 -8.96
N LEU A 85 -26.73 12.97 -10.16
CA LEU A 85 -27.31 14.05 -10.97
C LEU A 85 -28.78 13.79 -11.35
N ARG A 86 -29.24 12.52 -11.31
CA ARG A 86 -30.65 12.14 -11.49
C ARG A 86 -31.57 12.79 -10.45
N LEU A 87 -31.07 13.19 -9.29
CA LEU A 87 -31.83 13.96 -8.30
C LEU A 87 -32.35 15.28 -8.88
N GLY A 88 -31.59 15.90 -9.77
CA GLY A 88 -31.98 17.10 -10.50
C GLY A 88 -33.04 16.86 -11.60
N HIS A 89 -33.47 15.62 -11.81
CA HIS A 89 -34.52 15.24 -12.76
C HIS A 89 -35.85 14.87 -12.08
N ILE A 90 -35.89 14.76 -10.75
CA ILE A 90 -37.11 14.44 -10.00
C ILE A 90 -38.16 15.55 -10.15
N CYS A 91 -37.79 16.79 -9.85
CA CYS A 91 -38.65 17.95 -10.10
C CYS A 91 -37.82 19.23 -10.24
N ARG A 92 -38.46 20.31 -10.72
CA ARG A 92 -37.82 21.63 -10.87
C ARG A 92 -37.27 22.19 -9.56
N ARG A 93 -37.97 21.96 -8.43
CA ARG A 93 -37.54 22.42 -7.10
C ARG A 93 -36.25 21.73 -6.68
N TRP A 94 -36.19 20.41 -6.79
CA TRP A 94 -35.00 19.63 -6.44
C TRP A 94 -33.81 20.04 -7.30
N ARG A 95 -34.03 20.22 -8.60
CA ARG A 95 -32.99 20.74 -9.50
C ARG A 95 -32.43 22.07 -9.02
N ARG A 96 -33.29 23.06 -8.73
CA ARG A 96 -32.87 24.37 -8.22
C ARG A 96 -32.05 24.23 -6.94
N VAL A 97 -32.61 23.55 -5.93
CA VAL A 97 -31.95 23.37 -4.63
C VAL A 97 -30.61 22.64 -4.78
N LEU A 98 -30.54 21.59 -5.60
CA LEU A 98 -29.32 20.84 -5.88
C LEU A 98 -28.24 21.71 -6.54
N LEU A 99 -28.61 22.46 -7.58
CA LEU A 99 -27.70 23.40 -8.26
C LEU A 99 -27.21 24.49 -7.31
N ASP A 100 -28.05 24.94 -6.38
CA ASP A 100 -27.76 25.97 -5.37
C ASP A 100 -27.11 25.42 -4.08
N THR A 101 -26.68 24.14 -4.05
CA THR A 101 -26.06 23.51 -2.87
C THR A 101 -24.56 23.26 -3.11
N PRO A 102 -23.65 24.22 -2.82
CA PRO A 102 -22.23 24.08 -3.09
C PRO A 102 -21.56 22.84 -2.51
N LYS A 103 -21.98 22.41 -1.31
CA LYS A 103 -21.42 21.23 -0.65
C LYS A 103 -21.58 19.95 -1.48
N PHE A 104 -22.74 19.76 -2.11
CA PHE A 104 -22.98 18.64 -3.02
C PHE A 104 -21.95 18.62 -4.17
N TRP A 105 -21.61 19.79 -4.71
CA TRP A 105 -20.63 19.90 -5.78
C TRP A 105 -19.19 19.78 -5.30
N VAL A 106 -18.88 20.15 -4.06
CA VAL A 106 -17.57 19.83 -3.45
C VAL A 106 -17.38 18.32 -3.40
N ASP A 107 -18.40 17.58 -2.92
CA ASP A 107 -18.37 16.13 -2.86
C ASP A 107 -18.26 15.52 -4.27
N ALA A 108 -18.92 16.14 -5.27
CA ALA A 108 -18.76 15.77 -6.68
C ALA A 108 -17.32 15.92 -7.19
N VAL A 109 -16.67 17.06 -6.94
CA VAL A 109 -15.25 17.26 -7.31
C VAL A 109 -14.35 16.27 -6.58
N GLN A 110 -14.65 15.97 -5.32
CA GLN A 110 -13.83 15.08 -4.48
C GLN A 110 -13.96 13.61 -4.83
N GLY A 111 -15.18 13.18 -5.18
CA GLY A 111 -15.52 11.78 -5.43
C GLY A 111 -15.31 11.35 -6.88
N GLU A 112 -15.00 12.28 -7.79
CA GLU A 112 -14.71 11.98 -9.19
C GLU A 112 -13.23 12.16 -9.52
N CYS A 113 -12.75 11.34 -10.46
CA CYS A 113 -11.56 11.63 -11.22
C CYS A 113 -11.99 12.27 -12.54
N LEU A 114 -11.61 13.53 -12.79
CA LEU A 114 -11.98 14.24 -14.01
C LEU A 114 -10.99 13.92 -15.12
N HIS A 115 -11.48 13.51 -16.28
CA HIS A 115 -10.63 13.17 -17.43
C HIS A 115 -10.58 14.34 -18.40
N ALA A 116 -9.45 15.05 -18.54
CA ALA A 116 -9.41 16.20 -19.45
C ALA A 116 -9.20 15.82 -20.93
N ALA A 117 -8.71 14.60 -21.19
CA ALA A 117 -8.46 14.02 -22.51
C ALA A 117 -8.73 12.50 -22.52
N GLY A 118 -8.42 11.84 -23.63
CA GLY A 118 -8.57 10.39 -23.82
C GLY A 118 -9.98 9.94 -24.22
N GLU A 119 -10.18 8.62 -24.23
CA GLU A 119 -11.46 7.98 -24.59
C GLU A 119 -12.59 8.36 -23.62
N PHE A 120 -12.26 8.57 -22.35
CA PHE A 120 -13.19 8.90 -21.27
C PHE A 120 -13.28 10.40 -20.97
N ARG A 121 -12.89 11.25 -21.93
CA ARG A 121 -12.82 12.71 -21.75
C ARG A 121 -14.13 13.32 -21.25
N ASP A 122 -14.02 14.06 -20.17
CA ASP A 122 -15.07 14.93 -19.67
C ASP A 122 -15.20 16.20 -20.51
N PRO A 123 -16.43 16.62 -20.85
CA PRO A 123 -16.63 17.89 -21.54
C PRO A 123 -16.05 19.05 -20.72
N PRO A 124 -15.27 19.97 -21.30
CA PRO A 124 -14.71 21.11 -20.55
C PRO A 124 -15.78 21.94 -19.83
N GLY A 125 -16.96 22.08 -20.43
CA GLY A 125 -18.10 22.75 -19.81
C GLY A 125 -18.67 22.04 -18.58
N TYR A 126 -18.52 20.71 -18.48
CA TYR A 126 -18.87 19.96 -17.28
C TYR A 126 -17.92 20.30 -16.13
N ILE A 127 -16.60 20.21 -16.38
CA ILE A 127 -15.56 20.53 -15.39
C ILE A 127 -15.75 21.95 -14.87
N ALA A 128 -15.87 22.93 -15.77
CA ALA A 128 -16.11 24.31 -15.40
C ALA A 128 -17.38 24.48 -14.54
N ALA A 129 -18.49 23.81 -14.90
CA ALA A 129 -19.74 23.91 -14.16
C ALA A 129 -19.67 23.27 -12.76
N VAL A 130 -19.00 22.13 -12.60
CA VAL A 130 -18.83 21.49 -11.29
C VAL A 130 -17.94 22.36 -10.39
N LEU A 131 -16.84 22.89 -10.93
CA LEU A 131 -15.99 23.83 -10.22
C LEU A 131 -16.77 25.08 -9.83
N GLU A 132 -17.45 25.76 -10.74
CA GLU A 132 -18.25 26.95 -10.44
C GLU A 132 -19.28 26.71 -9.34
N ARG A 133 -20.04 25.61 -9.42
CA ARG A 133 -21.12 25.30 -8.47
C ARG A 133 -20.65 24.91 -7.08
N SER A 134 -19.42 24.42 -6.93
CA SER A 134 -18.80 24.24 -5.60
C SER A 134 -18.52 25.57 -4.88
N GLY A 135 -18.74 26.71 -5.56
CA GLY A 135 -18.81 28.03 -4.96
C GLY A 135 -17.47 28.50 -4.40
N ARG A 136 -17.46 28.92 -3.14
CA ARG A 136 -16.27 29.40 -2.42
C ARG A 136 -15.65 28.36 -1.50
N LEU A 137 -16.19 27.14 -1.50
CA LEU A 137 -15.74 26.09 -0.59
C LEU A 137 -14.39 25.52 -1.04
N PRO A 138 -13.52 25.11 -0.10
CA PRO A 138 -12.31 24.39 -0.42
C PRO A 138 -12.60 23.12 -1.22
N ILE A 139 -11.79 22.85 -2.24
CA ILE A 139 -11.94 21.67 -3.10
C ILE A 139 -10.69 20.80 -3.06
N ARG A 140 -10.89 19.50 -3.24
CA ARG A 140 -9.83 18.51 -3.47
C ARG A 140 -10.12 17.90 -4.83
N LEU A 141 -9.15 18.02 -5.74
CA LEU A 141 -9.35 17.76 -7.16
C LEU A 141 -8.47 16.59 -7.60
N SER A 142 -9.06 15.63 -8.31
CA SER A 142 -8.36 14.52 -8.95
C SER A 142 -8.56 14.59 -10.46
N VAL A 143 -7.48 14.55 -11.24
CA VAL A 143 -7.53 14.70 -12.70
C VAL A 143 -6.65 13.68 -13.41
N PHE A 144 -7.17 13.13 -14.51
CA PHE A 144 -6.41 12.37 -15.51
C PHE A 144 -6.15 13.23 -16.73
N HIS A 145 -4.94 13.13 -17.27
CA HIS A 145 -4.45 13.91 -18.39
C HIS A 145 -4.48 15.42 -18.11
N TYR A 146 -3.37 16.00 -17.70
CA TYR A 146 -3.34 17.42 -17.36
C TYR A 146 -3.16 18.30 -18.61
N THR A 147 -4.26 18.87 -19.12
CA THR A 147 -4.26 19.65 -20.38
C THR A 147 -4.40 21.16 -20.18
N GLU A 148 -4.01 21.95 -21.18
CA GLU A 148 -4.20 23.40 -21.21
C GLU A 148 -5.68 23.80 -21.01
N THR A 149 -6.60 23.04 -21.61
CA THR A 149 -8.05 23.30 -21.48
C THR A 149 -8.52 23.14 -20.02
N LEU A 150 -7.97 22.15 -19.31
CA LEU A 150 -8.23 21.97 -17.88
C LEU A 150 -7.62 23.12 -17.07
N SER A 151 -6.37 23.51 -17.36
CA SER A 151 -5.71 24.64 -16.69
C SER A 151 -6.55 25.92 -16.77
N LEU A 152 -7.05 26.26 -17.96
CA LEU A 152 -7.94 27.41 -18.18
C LEU A 152 -9.23 27.33 -17.34
N SER A 153 -9.81 26.14 -17.21
CA SER A 153 -11.02 25.90 -16.41
C SER A 153 -10.74 25.98 -14.90
N MET A 154 -9.54 25.60 -14.47
CA MET A 154 -9.12 25.62 -13.06
C MET A 154 -8.68 27.00 -12.59
N LYS A 155 -8.16 27.84 -13.49
CA LYS A 155 -7.55 29.15 -13.19
C LYS A 155 -8.40 30.05 -12.27
N PRO A 156 -9.73 30.19 -12.44
CA PRO A 156 -10.58 30.98 -11.55
C PRO A 156 -10.71 30.42 -10.12
N HIS A 157 -10.25 29.20 -9.90
CA HIS A 157 -10.49 28.42 -8.68
C HIS A 157 -9.21 28.00 -7.95
N LEU A 158 -8.01 28.33 -8.44
CA LEU A 158 -6.72 27.96 -7.82
C LEU A 158 -6.62 28.33 -6.33
N TRP A 159 -7.23 29.45 -5.95
CA TRP A 159 -7.18 30.00 -4.59
C TRP A 159 -7.87 29.15 -3.50
N ARG A 160 -8.66 28.13 -3.89
CA ARG A 160 -9.40 27.26 -2.97
C ARG A 160 -9.09 25.76 -3.15
N ILE A 161 -8.17 25.42 -4.05
CA ILE A 161 -7.70 24.04 -4.21
C ILE A 161 -6.74 23.72 -3.06
N THR A 162 -7.17 22.79 -2.20
CA THR A 162 -6.41 22.38 -1.00
C THR A 162 -5.61 21.11 -1.22
N VAL A 163 -6.09 20.23 -2.10
CA VAL A 163 -5.43 19.00 -2.53
C VAL A 163 -5.58 18.88 -4.03
N LEU A 164 -4.49 18.57 -4.72
CA LEU A 164 -4.46 18.32 -6.16
C LEU A 164 -3.80 16.96 -6.41
N LEU A 165 -4.54 16.05 -7.02
CA LEU A 165 -4.06 14.76 -7.50
C LEU A 165 -4.08 14.77 -9.03
N VAL A 166 -2.94 14.52 -9.65
CA VAL A 166 -2.76 14.48 -11.10
C VAL A 166 -2.25 13.11 -11.50
N HIS A 167 -2.94 12.49 -12.44
CA HIS A 167 -2.47 11.30 -13.15
C HIS A 167 -2.00 11.74 -14.52
N ALA A 168 -0.69 11.66 -14.73
CA ALA A 168 -0.03 12.07 -15.95
C ALA A 168 0.57 10.87 -16.67
N GLU A 169 0.49 10.89 -17.99
CA GLU A 169 1.06 9.85 -18.87
C GLU A 169 2.13 10.41 -19.80
N THR A 170 2.20 11.74 -19.95
CA THR A 170 3.17 12.40 -20.83
C THR A 170 3.92 13.50 -20.12
N THR A 171 5.11 13.82 -20.63
CA THR A 171 5.91 14.94 -20.11
C THR A 171 5.22 16.29 -20.33
N ASP A 172 4.53 16.47 -21.46
CA ASP A 172 3.74 17.67 -21.77
C ASP A 172 2.69 17.99 -20.70
N GLU A 173 2.03 16.98 -20.14
CA GLU A 173 1.06 17.15 -19.05
C GLU A 173 1.73 17.66 -17.76
N ILE A 174 2.95 17.23 -17.48
CA ILE A 174 3.74 17.74 -16.34
C ILE A 174 4.19 19.18 -16.59
N GLU A 175 4.55 19.54 -17.81
CA GLU A 175 4.90 20.93 -18.16
C GLU A 175 3.69 21.87 -18.00
N GLU A 176 2.50 21.42 -18.41
CA GLU A 176 1.26 22.16 -18.22
C GLU A 176 0.89 22.31 -16.74
N LEU A 177 1.07 21.24 -15.96
CA LEU A 177 0.91 21.29 -14.51
C LEU A 177 1.89 22.28 -13.89
N HIS A 178 3.16 22.24 -14.28
CA HIS A 178 4.18 23.16 -13.80
C HIS A 178 3.82 24.62 -14.07
N ARG A 179 3.31 24.93 -15.28
CA ARG A 179 2.83 26.27 -15.62
C ARG A 179 1.71 26.72 -14.69
N THR A 180 0.75 25.83 -14.43
CA THR A 180 -0.37 26.13 -13.51
C THR A 180 0.10 26.31 -12.07
N LEU A 181 1.03 25.47 -11.60
CA LEU A 181 1.64 25.63 -10.28
C LEU A 181 2.45 26.93 -10.18
N SER A 182 3.03 27.41 -11.28
CA SER A 182 3.76 28.68 -11.34
C SER A 182 2.86 29.90 -11.16
N GLU A 183 1.59 29.81 -11.57
CA GLU A 183 0.59 30.88 -11.33
C GLU A 183 0.21 31.03 -9.86
N GLY A 184 0.36 29.95 -9.08
CA GLY A 184 0.21 29.93 -7.63
C GLY A 184 -1.10 29.30 -7.14
N LEU A 185 -0.97 28.38 -6.19
CA LEU A 185 -2.08 27.76 -5.47
C LEU A 185 -1.91 28.06 -3.96
N PRO A 186 -2.41 29.23 -3.50
CA PRO A 186 -2.05 29.80 -2.21
C PRO A 186 -2.50 28.97 -0.99
N VAL A 187 -3.48 28.08 -1.18
CA VAL A 187 -4.00 27.22 -0.11
C VAL A 187 -3.72 25.73 -0.32
N LEU A 188 -2.94 25.37 -1.34
CA LEU A 188 -2.57 23.98 -1.59
C LEU A 188 -1.74 23.44 -0.44
N THR A 189 -2.21 22.36 0.17
CA THR A 189 -1.53 21.69 1.28
C THR A 189 -0.89 20.37 0.87
N MET A 190 -1.42 19.77 -0.20
CA MET A 190 -1.09 18.43 -0.64
C MET A 190 -1.09 18.37 -2.17
N LEU A 191 0.02 17.94 -2.76
CA LEU A 191 0.16 17.72 -4.21
C LEU A 191 0.55 16.26 -4.46
N LEU A 192 -0.23 15.54 -5.24
CA LEU A 192 0.07 14.18 -5.64
C LEU A 192 0.14 14.16 -7.17
N VAL A 193 1.23 13.66 -7.71
CA VAL A 193 1.44 13.50 -9.15
C VAL A 193 1.88 12.06 -9.36
N ARG A 194 1.06 11.29 -10.06
CA ARG A 194 1.39 9.93 -10.50
C ARG A 194 1.74 10.00 -11.97
N TYR A 195 2.96 9.61 -12.31
CA TYR A 195 3.46 9.63 -13.68
C TYR A 195 3.64 8.19 -14.17
N ASN A 196 2.79 7.78 -15.11
CA ASN A 196 2.80 6.44 -15.69
C ASN A 196 2.93 6.58 -17.22
N PRO A 197 4.15 6.70 -17.75
CA PRO A 197 4.33 6.86 -19.19
C PRO A 197 3.83 5.62 -19.94
N GLU A 198 3.34 5.83 -21.16
CA GLU A 198 2.99 4.70 -22.03
C GLU A 198 4.25 3.86 -22.31
N ARG A 199 4.10 2.54 -22.36
CA ARG A 199 5.24 1.67 -22.64
C ARG A 199 5.71 1.88 -24.07
N CYS A 200 7.00 2.17 -24.24
CA CYS A 200 7.61 2.15 -25.58
C CYS A 200 7.46 0.76 -26.20
N LEU A 201 6.88 0.68 -27.40
CA LEU A 201 6.76 -0.56 -28.18
C LEU A 201 8.03 -0.88 -28.99
N CYS A 202 9.14 -0.20 -28.71
CA CYS A 202 10.40 -0.39 -29.42
C CYS A 202 11.00 -1.79 -29.12
N ASP A 203 11.26 -2.59 -30.16
CA ASP A 203 11.94 -3.89 -30.02
C ASP A 203 13.43 -3.67 -29.70
N HIS A 204 13.87 -4.09 -28.51
CA HIS A 204 15.22 -3.89 -28.00
C HIS A 204 16.33 -4.46 -28.89
N ARG A 205 16.01 -5.35 -29.84
CA ARG A 205 17.02 -5.96 -30.73
C ARG A 205 17.54 -5.02 -31.83
N ASP A 206 16.79 -3.99 -32.19
CA ASP A 206 17.19 -2.97 -33.17
C ASP A 206 17.52 -1.60 -32.51
N ALA A 207 17.55 -1.54 -31.17
CA ALA A 207 17.54 -0.31 -30.38
C ALA A 207 18.89 0.44 -30.26
N VAL A 208 19.97 -0.05 -30.88
CA VAL A 208 21.30 0.60 -30.83
C VAL A 208 21.29 1.97 -31.56
N GLY A 209 20.24 2.29 -32.34
CA GLY A 209 20.14 3.57 -33.05
C GLY A 209 18.95 4.47 -32.70
N HIS A 210 17.80 3.90 -32.32
CA HIS A 210 16.55 4.65 -32.17
C HIS A 210 16.29 5.16 -30.74
N CYS A 211 16.82 4.48 -29.72
CA CYS A 211 16.43 4.72 -28.32
C CYS A 211 17.54 5.35 -27.46
N GLU A 212 18.81 5.32 -27.91
CA GLU A 212 19.93 5.99 -27.22
C GLU A 212 19.91 7.53 -27.37
N ARG A 213 19.09 8.06 -28.28
CA ARG A 213 18.97 9.51 -28.50
C ARG A 213 17.98 10.11 -27.49
N SER A 214 18.47 10.29 -26.27
CA SER A 214 17.96 11.20 -25.23
C SER A 214 16.72 10.71 -24.49
N THR A 215 16.90 10.01 -23.37
CA THR A 215 15.91 10.09 -22.28
C THR A 215 15.64 11.58 -22.03
N PRO A 216 14.39 12.07 -22.16
CA PRO A 216 14.10 13.49 -22.12
C PRO A 216 14.51 14.04 -20.75
N ARG A 217 15.48 14.96 -20.73
CA ARG A 217 15.69 15.80 -19.56
C ARG A 217 14.61 16.87 -19.61
N MET A 218 13.74 16.88 -18.62
CA MET A 218 12.74 17.92 -18.51
C MET A 218 13.40 19.19 -17.97
N TYR A 219 13.50 20.22 -18.81
CA TYR A 219 14.10 21.52 -18.44
C TYR A 219 13.01 22.47 -17.95
N LEU A 220 12.59 22.27 -16.70
CA LEU A 220 11.67 23.20 -16.03
C LEU A 220 12.45 24.15 -15.13
N ASP A 221 12.02 25.39 -15.02
CA ASP A 221 12.54 26.31 -14.01
C ASP A 221 12.00 25.95 -12.62
N PRO A 222 12.74 26.24 -11.54
CA PRO A 222 12.18 26.15 -10.19
C PRO A 222 10.93 27.02 -10.07
N LEU A 223 9.87 26.51 -9.44
CA LEU A 223 8.65 27.29 -9.23
C LEU A 223 8.96 28.56 -8.42
N PRO A 224 8.19 29.66 -8.54
CA PRO A 224 8.36 30.84 -7.70
C PRO A 224 8.22 30.52 -6.20
N ALA A 225 8.97 31.19 -5.33
CA ALA A 225 8.95 30.89 -3.88
C ALA A 225 7.57 31.08 -3.24
N HIS A 226 6.75 31.98 -3.78
CA HIS A 226 5.43 32.34 -3.27
C HIS A 226 4.27 31.53 -3.89
N SER A 227 4.54 30.63 -4.83
CA SER A 227 3.47 29.95 -5.57
C SER A 227 2.72 28.92 -4.72
N LEU A 228 3.42 28.22 -3.82
CA LEU A 228 2.87 27.11 -3.02
C LEU A 228 3.17 27.29 -1.51
N PRO A 229 2.72 28.39 -0.88
CA PRO A 229 3.16 28.80 0.45
C PRO A 229 2.69 27.89 1.59
N ARG A 230 1.66 27.06 1.35
CA ARG A 230 1.07 26.16 2.36
C ARG A 230 1.32 24.68 2.10
N LEU A 231 2.12 24.37 1.07
CA LEU A 231 2.37 22.99 0.68
C LEU A 231 3.19 22.27 1.75
N ARG A 232 2.69 21.12 2.22
CA ARG A 232 3.28 20.33 3.30
C ARG A 232 3.49 18.87 2.93
N HIS A 233 2.63 18.33 2.06
CA HIS A 233 2.71 16.94 1.59
C HIS A 233 2.87 16.90 0.08
N VAL A 234 3.84 16.12 -0.38
CA VAL A 234 4.02 15.86 -1.80
C VAL A 234 4.23 14.37 -2.05
N GLU A 235 3.54 13.85 -3.07
CA GLU A 235 3.85 12.56 -3.69
C GLU A 235 4.12 12.85 -5.17
N LEU A 236 5.36 12.72 -5.63
CA LEU A 236 5.74 13.18 -6.97
C LEU A 236 6.66 12.17 -7.63
N PRO A 237 6.67 12.13 -8.98
CA PRO A 237 7.77 11.48 -9.67
C PRO A 237 9.06 12.21 -9.32
N ALA A 238 10.12 11.45 -9.03
CA ALA A 238 11.37 11.97 -8.50
C ALA A 238 12.01 13.08 -9.36
N PHE A 239 11.86 13.01 -10.69
CA PHE A 239 12.41 14.01 -11.61
C PHE A 239 11.76 15.39 -11.47
N PHE A 240 10.54 15.46 -10.94
CA PHE A 240 9.79 16.71 -10.81
C PHE A 240 10.01 17.39 -9.44
N PHE A 241 10.56 16.66 -8.47
CA PHE A 241 10.64 17.09 -7.08
C PHE A 241 11.43 18.40 -6.91
N SER A 242 12.56 18.56 -7.60
CA SER A 242 13.41 19.74 -7.44
C SER A 242 12.68 21.06 -7.74
N GLN A 243 11.60 21.01 -8.53
CA GLN A 243 10.92 22.24 -8.96
C GLN A 243 9.87 22.64 -7.93
N VAL A 244 9.36 21.65 -7.19
CA VAL A 244 8.33 21.77 -6.16
C VAL A 244 8.91 21.85 -4.75
N ALA A 245 10.17 21.45 -4.52
CA ALA A 245 10.79 21.40 -3.21
C ALA A 245 10.73 22.75 -2.47
N ARG A 246 10.29 22.73 -1.19
CA ARG A 246 10.11 23.93 -0.36
C ARG A 246 10.45 23.67 1.11
N PRO A 247 10.86 24.70 1.86
CA PRO A 247 11.10 24.58 3.30
C PRO A 247 9.88 24.16 4.12
N SER A 248 8.67 24.44 3.63
CA SER A 248 7.41 24.09 4.31
C SER A 248 7.03 22.60 4.21
N LEU A 249 7.74 21.82 3.39
CA LEU A 249 7.46 20.41 3.20
C LEU A 249 7.77 19.61 4.46
N ARG A 250 6.83 18.73 4.82
CA ARG A 250 6.89 17.86 6.00
C ARG A 250 6.82 16.39 5.63
N GLN A 251 6.15 16.07 4.52
CA GLN A 251 6.01 14.71 4.03
C GLN A 251 6.34 14.72 2.54
N VAL A 252 7.35 13.96 2.17
CA VAL A 252 7.82 13.82 0.79
C VAL A 252 7.86 12.34 0.48
N ARG A 253 7.10 11.93 -0.54
CA ARG A 253 7.20 10.62 -1.17
C ARG A 253 7.58 10.81 -2.61
N LEU A 254 8.73 10.28 -2.99
CA LEU A 254 9.19 10.30 -4.36
C LEU A 254 9.15 8.88 -4.88
N ASP A 255 8.57 8.71 -6.05
CA ASP A 255 8.58 7.46 -6.76
C ASP A 255 9.17 7.60 -8.15
N ARG A 256 9.65 6.48 -8.63
CA ARG A 256 9.91 6.26 -10.04
C ARG A 256 9.26 4.93 -10.36
N VAL A 257 8.39 4.93 -11.37
CA VAL A 257 7.82 3.68 -11.87
C VAL A 257 8.95 2.89 -12.48
N ASP A 258 9.38 1.83 -11.79
CA ASP A 258 10.44 0.96 -12.24
C ASP A 258 9.80 -0.06 -13.19
N SER A 259 9.91 0.15 -14.51
CA SER A 259 9.66 -0.95 -15.42
C SER A 259 10.86 -1.87 -15.32
N VAL A 260 10.71 -2.98 -14.60
CA VAL A 260 11.68 -4.09 -14.43
C VAL A 260 12.23 -4.62 -15.78
N LEU A 261 11.66 -4.17 -16.89
CA LEU A 261 12.12 -4.41 -18.26
C LEU A 261 12.86 -3.15 -18.75
N GLU A 262 14.12 -3.32 -19.16
CA GLU A 262 15.14 -2.30 -19.49
C GLU A 262 14.79 -1.32 -20.65
N GLY A 263 13.60 -0.71 -20.64
CA GLY A 263 13.04 0.05 -21.77
C GLY A 263 12.29 1.33 -21.41
N ASP A 264 12.53 1.91 -20.24
CA ASP A 264 11.81 3.09 -19.77
C ASP A 264 12.36 4.40 -20.38
N HIS A 265 12.21 4.55 -21.70
CA HIS A 265 12.77 5.67 -22.46
C HIS A 265 12.01 6.99 -22.23
N GLU A 266 10.75 6.93 -21.80
CA GLU A 266 9.89 8.11 -21.59
C GLU A 266 9.91 8.64 -20.15
N ASN A 267 10.64 7.98 -19.24
CA ASN A 267 10.78 8.44 -17.87
C ASN A 267 12.01 9.36 -17.72
N PRO A 268 11.80 10.65 -17.42
CA PRO A 268 12.90 11.60 -17.28
C PRO A 268 13.91 11.15 -16.22
N ARG A 269 15.20 11.38 -16.51
CA ARG A 269 16.28 11.02 -15.57
C ARG A 269 16.23 11.88 -14.31
N VAL A 270 16.49 11.23 -13.18
CA VAL A 270 16.72 11.87 -11.89
C VAL A 270 18.23 12.08 -11.71
N TYR A 271 18.65 13.31 -11.44
CA TYR A 271 20.04 13.59 -11.08
C TYR A 271 20.16 13.71 -9.57
N ILE A 272 21.05 12.90 -8.98
CA ILE A 272 21.24 12.88 -7.52
C ILE A 272 21.60 14.27 -6.97
N LYS A 273 22.40 15.05 -7.70
CA LYS A 273 22.77 16.42 -7.30
C LYS A 273 21.55 17.33 -7.17
N ASP A 274 20.62 17.25 -8.11
CA ASP A 274 19.41 18.07 -8.12
C ASP A 274 18.46 17.63 -7.00
N LEU A 275 18.30 16.31 -6.82
CA LEU A 275 17.55 15.71 -5.72
C LEU A 275 18.10 16.14 -4.34
N MET A 276 19.40 16.00 -4.12
CA MET A 276 20.04 16.35 -2.84
C MET A 276 19.98 17.86 -2.57
N SER A 277 20.14 18.69 -3.60
CA SER A 277 20.00 20.15 -3.48
C SER A 277 18.57 20.54 -3.10
N ALA A 278 17.57 19.87 -3.68
CA ALA A 278 16.16 20.07 -3.37
C ALA A 278 15.81 19.62 -1.95
N LEU A 279 16.30 18.44 -1.55
CA LEU A 279 16.13 17.91 -0.19
C LEU A 279 16.79 18.81 0.87
N ALA A 280 17.95 19.40 0.58
CA ALA A 280 18.63 20.35 1.46
C ALA A 280 17.79 21.59 1.76
N GLY A 281 16.87 21.96 0.87
CA GLY A 281 15.90 23.04 1.08
C GLY A 281 14.74 22.68 2.02
N CYS A 282 14.57 21.41 2.39
CA CYS A 282 13.39 20.88 3.10
C CYS A 282 13.71 20.51 4.56
N GLN A 283 14.07 21.50 5.39
CA GLN A 283 14.56 21.24 6.76
C GLN A 283 13.47 20.82 7.76
N GLU A 284 12.19 21.10 7.48
CA GLU A 284 11.04 20.69 8.32
C GLU A 284 10.54 19.26 8.02
N LEU A 285 11.29 18.47 7.26
CA LEU A 285 10.87 17.16 6.80
C LEU A 285 10.72 16.17 7.96
N VAL A 286 9.50 15.63 8.12
CA VAL A 286 9.13 14.66 9.16
C VAL A 286 9.12 13.23 8.59
N ALA A 287 8.71 13.06 7.34
CA ALA A 287 8.73 11.79 6.64
C ALA A 287 9.31 11.95 5.23
N LEU A 288 10.28 11.10 4.90
CA LEU A 288 10.88 10.98 3.58
C LEU A 288 10.74 9.55 3.08
N GLU A 289 10.09 9.37 1.94
CA GLU A 289 9.97 8.10 1.26
C GLU A 289 10.56 8.22 -0.15
N LEU A 290 11.51 7.35 -0.49
CA LEU A 290 12.20 7.29 -1.77
C LEU A 290 12.02 5.88 -2.33
N ILE A 291 11.32 5.74 -3.46
CA ILE A 291 10.97 4.43 -4.05
C ILE A 291 11.46 4.39 -5.50
N ASN A 292 12.51 3.63 -5.76
CA ASN A 292 13.21 3.45 -7.04
C ASN A 292 13.72 4.77 -7.64
N THR A 293 14.03 5.74 -6.79
CA THR A 293 14.33 7.12 -7.22
C THR A 293 15.79 7.39 -7.49
N LEU A 294 16.67 6.55 -6.96
CA LEU A 294 18.11 6.80 -6.98
C LEU A 294 18.68 6.43 -8.35
N PRO A 295 19.52 7.29 -8.97
CA PRO A 295 20.12 6.98 -10.25
C PRO A 295 21.11 5.81 -10.12
N PRO A 296 21.39 5.03 -11.17
CA PRO A 296 22.40 3.98 -11.15
C PRO A 296 23.82 4.58 -11.09
N ARG A 297 24.74 3.87 -10.44
CA ARG A 297 26.11 4.33 -10.17
C ARG A 297 26.89 4.83 -11.40
N ASN A 298 26.63 4.23 -12.56
CA ASN A 298 27.32 4.53 -13.82
C ASN A 298 26.85 5.83 -14.48
N ASP A 299 25.67 6.34 -14.13
CA ASP A 299 25.15 7.63 -14.60
C ASP A 299 25.67 8.74 -13.68
N HIS A 300 26.96 9.05 -13.81
CA HIS A 300 27.59 10.25 -13.23
C HIS A 300 27.29 10.51 -11.73
N PHE A 301 27.53 9.54 -10.84
CA PHE A 301 27.91 9.85 -9.46
C PHE A 301 29.32 10.48 -9.40
N ASN A 302 29.55 11.53 -10.18
CA ASN A 302 30.67 12.43 -9.98
C ASN A 302 30.26 13.49 -8.93
N LEU A 303 29.79 13.02 -7.76
CA LEU A 303 29.95 13.83 -6.57
C LEU A 303 31.46 13.84 -6.31
N GLU A 304 32.15 14.86 -6.81
CA GLU A 304 33.53 15.15 -6.42
C GLU A 304 33.62 14.96 -4.89
N PRO A 305 34.48 14.05 -4.37
CA PRO A 305 34.51 13.66 -2.96
C PRO A 305 34.63 14.82 -1.96
N ARG A 306 35.01 16.00 -2.45
CA ARG A 306 35.17 17.24 -1.68
C ARG A 306 33.90 18.11 -1.62
N GLN A 307 32.83 17.76 -2.33
CA GLN A 307 31.59 18.55 -2.42
C GLN A 307 30.34 17.83 -1.89
N SER A 308 30.45 16.61 -1.39
CA SER A 308 29.33 15.89 -0.75
C SER A 308 28.89 16.61 0.53
N ARG A 309 28.08 17.66 0.38
CA ARG A 309 27.42 18.34 1.47
C ARG A 309 26.39 17.37 2.05
N SER A 310 26.65 16.88 3.25
CA SER A 310 25.67 16.14 4.02
C SER A 310 24.39 16.97 4.18
N VAL A 311 23.24 16.38 3.89
CA VAL A 311 21.94 17.00 4.08
C VAL A 311 21.40 16.59 5.44
N SER A 312 21.12 17.57 6.30
CA SER A 312 20.62 17.33 7.65
C SER A 312 19.09 17.48 7.72
N PHE A 313 18.43 16.51 8.34
CA PHE A 313 16.99 16.49 8.59
C PHE A 313 16.69 16.41 10.09
N PRO A 314 16.84 17.50 10.86
CA PRO A 314 16.85 17.45 12.33
C PRO A 314 15.52 17.02 12.96
N VAL A 315 14.40 17.09 12.23
CA VAL A 315 13.06 16.71 12.74
C VAL A 315 12.52 15.43 12.10
N LEU A 316 13.34 14.71 11.33
CA LEU A 316 12.94 13.49 10.63
C LEU A 316 12.53 12.40 11.63
N ARG A 317 11.36 11.82 11.39
CA ARG A 317 10.80 10.73 12.19
C ARG A 317 10.70 9.43 11.41
N ARG A 318 10.55 9.50 10.10
CA ARG A 318 10.44 8.34 9.21
C ARG A 318 11.30 8.56 7.96
N LEU A 319 12.20 7.62 7.70
CA LEU A 319 12.94 7.49 6.46
C LEU A 319 12.59 6.14 5.85
N GLN A 320 12.13 6.13 4.61
CA GLN A 320 11.88 4.93 3.84
C GLN A 320 12.63 5.01 2.52
N VAL A 321 13.43 3.99 2.22
CA VAL A 321 14.17 3.89 0.97
C VAL A 321 13.98 2.50 0.38
N GLU A 322 13.39 2.42 -0.79
CA GLU A 322 13.25 1.22 -1.60
C GLU A 322 14.06 1.43 -2.88
N ASP A 323 15.21 0.78 -3.01
CA ASP A 323 16.11 0.94 -4.16
C ASP A 323 17.18 -0.18 -4.16
N ARG A 324 18.17 -0.13 -5.06
CA ARG A 324 19.28 -1.10 -4.99
C ARG A 324 20.25 -0.76 -3.85
N ALA A 325 20.83 -1.79 -3.23
CA ALA A 325 21.74 -1.64 -2.09
C ALA A 325 22.84 -0.59 -2.32
N ASP A 326 23.56 -0.66 -3.44
CA ASP A 326 24.64 0.27 -3.76
C ASP A 326 24.19 1.74 -3.81
N GLN A 327 22.98 1.99 -4.30
CA GLN A 327 22.40 3.33 -4.37
C GLN A 327 21.93 3.81 -2.98
N ILE A 328 21.31 2.93 -2.21
CA ILE A 328 20.90 3.20 -0.83
C ILE A 328 22.14 3.61 0.00
N MET A 329 23.25 2.88 -0.12
CA MET A 329 24.50 3.18 0.56
C MET A 329 25.01 4.60 0.28
N GLU A 330 25.03 4.98 -1.01
CA GLU A 330 25.50 6.30 -1.44
C GLU A 330 24.60 7.43 -0.90
N LEU A 331 23.27 7.21 -0.90
CA LEU A 331 22.33 8.13 -0.27
C LEU A 331 22.60 8.26 1.24
N MET A 332 22.73 7.13 1.94
CA MET A 332 22.87 7.09 3.40
C MET A 332 24.13 7.81 3.90
N GLN A 333 25.20 7.84 3.11
CA GLN A 333 26.41 8.63 3.41
C GLN A 333 26.18 10.14 3.30
N CYS A 334 25.16 10.56 2.55
CA CYS A 334 24.88 11.96 2.26
C CYS A 334 23.78 12.56 3.15
N ILE A 335 23.13 11.77 4.00
CA ILE A 335 22.02 12.22 4.85
C ILE A 335 22.33 12.07 6.33
N VAL A 336 21.91 13.05 7.11
CA VAL A 336 22.07 13.08 8.57
C VAL A 336 20.69 13.27 9.19
N PHE A 337 20.28 12.34 10.05
CA PHE A 337 18.97 12.37 10.69
C PHE A 337 19.07 11.95 12.17
N PRO A 338 18.05 12.24 13.00
CA PRO A 338 18.08 11.89 14.41
C PRO A 338 18.18 10.37 14.62
N PRO A 339 18.91 9.89 15.64
CA PRO A 339 18.99 8.46 15.95
C PRO A 339 17.63 7.89 16.37
N THR A 340 16.67 8.76 16.68
CA THR A 340 15.30 8.35 17.02
C THR A 340 14.41 8.12 15.80
N ALA A 341 14.86 8.43 14.59
CA ALA A 341 14.08 8.22 13.38
C ALA A 341 13.84 6.73 13.13
N TYR A 342 12.65 6.39 12.64
CA TYR A 342 12.36 5.08 12.11
C TYR A 342 12.92 4.98 10.69
N ILE A 343 13.72 3.95 10.44
CA ILE A 343 14.36 3.70 9.14
C ILE A 343 13.76 2.43 8.56
N HIS A 344 13.21 2.53 7.35
CA HIS A 344 12.77 1.39 6.56
C HIS A 344 13.60 1.32 5.28
N ILE A 345 14.20 0.17 5.03
CA ILE A 345 15.00 -0.07 3.82
C ILE A 345 14.49 -1.31 3.13
N ARG A 346 14.29 -1.23 1.82
CA ARG A 346 13.97 -2.38 0.99
C ARG A 346 14.91 -2.42 -0.21
N ASN A 347 15.74 -3.46 -0.26
CA ASN A 347 16.62 -3.69 -1.40
C ASN A 347 15.80 -4.31 -2.54
N THR A 348 15.70 -3.62 -3.67
CA THR A 348 15.03 -4.13 -4.88
C THR A 348 15.97 -4.92 -5.79
N GLY A 349 17.27 -4.90 -5.51
CA GLY A 349 18.28 -5.65 -6.24
C GLY A 349 18.28 -7.15 -5.93
N ILE A 350 18.73 -7.94 -6.90
CA ILE A 350 18.96 -9.40 -6.74
C ILE A 350 20.14 -9.67 -5.77
N ARG A 351 21.01 -8.68 -5.57
CA ARG A 351 22.17 -8.72 -4.70
C ARG A 351 22.10 -7.57 -3.70
N GLY A 352 22.70 -7.77 -2.54
CA GLY A 352 22.91 -6.73 -1.55
C GLY A 352 22.79 -7.28 -0.13
N CYS A 353 23.79 -6.95 0.69
CA CYS A 353 23.85 -7.31 2.10
C CYS A 353 23.53 -6.10 2.99
N LEU A 354 23.44 -6.31 4.31
CA LEU A 354 23.16 -5.23 5.26
C LEU A 354 24.21 -4.11 5.19
N ARG A 355 25.49 -4.50 5.08
CA ARG A 355 26.64 -3.56 4.98
C ARG A 355 26.63 -2.73 3.69
N GLU A 356 26.02 -3.26 2.65
CA GLU A 356 25.83 -2.54 1.39
C GLU A 356 24.60 -1.63 1.42
N CYS A 357 23.75 -1.67 2.44
CA CYS A 357 22.58 -0.79 2.52
C CYS A 357 22.78 0.34 3.54
N LEU A 358 23.61 0.14 4.57
CA LEU A 358 23.77 1.09 5.68
C LEU A 358 25.24 1.28 6.07
N PRO A 359 25.68 2.54 6.26
CA PRO A 359 26.94 2.83 6.92
C PRO A 359 26.96 2.27 8.35
N LEU A 360 28.13 1.84 8.80
CA LEU A 360 28.30 1.23 10.13
C LEU A 360 27.88 2.19 11.25
N GLU A 361 28.16 3.49 11.11
CA GLU A 361 27.82 4.51 12.10
C GLU A 361 26.30 4.67 12.27
N LEU A 362 25.55 4.60 11.17
CA LEU A 362 24.08 4.67 11.21
C LEU A 362 23.48 3.38 11.77
N LEU A 363 24.07 2.23 11.43
CA LEU A 363 23.65 0.95 12.01
C LEU A 363 23.89 0.92 13.53
N GLU A 364 25.05 1.39 14.00
CA GLU A 364 25.34 1.54 15.43
C GLU A 364 24.31 2.43 16.13
N ALA A 365 23.96 3.56 15.52
CA ALA A 365 22.95 4.47 16.06
C ALA A 365 21.56 3.84 16.11
N ALA A 366 21.17 3.10 15.07
CA ALA A 366 19.87 2.42 14.99
C ALA A 366 19.75 1.24 15.96
N VAL A 367 20.88 0.60 16.29
CA VAL A 367 20.95 -0.50 17.27
C VAL A 367 20.95 0.02 18.71
N SER A 368 21.37 1.26 18.94
CA SER A 368 21.44 1.84 20.29
C SER A 368 20.08 1.82 21.00
N GLY A 369 20.02 1.18 22.18
CA GLY A 369 18.81 1.09 22.99
C GLY A 369 17.74 0.13 22.47
N VAL A 370 18.06 -0.72 21.49
CA VAL A 370 17.17 -1.80 21.03
C VAL A 370 16.94 -2.82 22.16
N ASP A 371 15.69 -3.19 22.37
CA ASP A 371 15.27 -4.19 23.36
C ASP A 371 14.71 -5.47 22.71
N GLN A 372 14.27 -5.37 21.45
CA GLN A 372 13.74 -6.51 20.70
C GLN A 372 14.29 -6.56 19.27
N VAL A 373 14.73 -7.75 18.88
CA VAL A 373 15.23 -8.07 17.53
C VAL A 373 14.33 -9.11 16.90
N SER A 374 13.96 -8.92 15.64
CA SER A 374 13.25 -9.91 14.84
C SER A 374 13.98 -10.14 13.52
N VAL A 375 14.25 -11.40 13.19
CA VAL A 375 14.88 -11.82 11.93
C VAL A 375 13.95 -12.78 11.22
N SER A 376 13.63 -12.51 9.96
CA SER A 376 12.85 -13.38 9.08
C SER A 376 13.68 -13.69 7.85
N MET A 377 14.17 -14.93 7.72
CA MET A 377 15.02 -15.30 6.59
C MET A 377 14.24 -15.47 5.29
N TYR A 378 12.94 -15.82 5.33
CA TYR A 378 12.13 -16.06 4.12
C TYR A 378 12.06 -14.83 3.21
N SER A 379 11.75 -13.68 3.81
CA SER A 379 11.73 -12.37 3.16
C SER A 379 13.02 -11.58 3.40
N ALA A 380 14.02 -12.20 4.05
CA ALA A 380 15.26 -11.59 4.50
C ALA A 380 15.03 -10.22 5.19
N VAL A 381 14.15 -10.21 6.20
CA VAL A 381 13.77 -9.02 6.95
C VAL A 381 14.42 -9.00 8.34
N LEU A 382 15.16 -7.94 8.65
CA LEU A 382 15.67 -7.61 9.98
C LEU A 382 14.85 -6.45 10.55
N ARG A 383 14.23 -6.65 11.72
CA ARG A 383 13.52 -5.60 12.45
C ARG A 383 14.12 -5.39 13.83
N LEU A 384 14.34 -4.13 14.18
CA LEU A 384 14.82 -3.72 15.50
C LEU A 384 13.79 -2.80 16.14
N ASN A 385 13.40 -3.11 17.37
CA ASN A 385 12.51 -2.28 18.18
C ASN A 385 13.23 -1.79 19.43
N ALA A 386 12.83 -0.61 19.90
CA ALA A 386 13.23 -0.04 21.18
C ALA A 386 11.98 0.50 21.88
N ASP A 387 11.70 0.07 23.11
CA ASP A 387 10.54 0.49 23.92
C ASP A 387 9.21 0.31 23.17
N GLY A 388 9.06 -0.82 22.47
CA GLY A 388 7.87 -1.14 21.67
C GLY A 388 7.70 -0.31 20.39
N LYS A 389 8.67 0.54 20.04
CA LYS A 389 8.67 1.32 18.79
C LYS A 389 9.68 0.75 17.80
N ARG A 390 9.27 0.61 16.53
CA ARG A 390 10.17 0.22 15.44
C ARG A 390 11.22 1.30 15.22
N ARG A 391 12.49 0.90 15.23
CA ARG A 391 13.65 1.75 14.92
C ARG A 391 14.17 1.47 13.52
N LEU A 392 14.27 0.19 13.17
CA LEU A 392 14.84 -0.26 11.92
C LEU A 392 14.03 -1.42 11.36
N ASP A 393 13.71 -1.37 10.07
CA ASP A 393 13.10 -2.47 9.32
C ASP A 393 13.79 -2.56 7.96
N ILE A 394 14.63 -3.58 7.78
CA ILE A 394 15.43 -3.78 6.56
C ILE A 394 15.01 -5.07 5.91
N ASN A 395 14.58 -4.98 4.67
CA ASN A 395 14.32 -6.09 3.77
C ASN A 395 15.48 -6.19 2.77
N THR A 396 16.46 -7.05 3.06
CA THR A 396 17.61 -7.33 2.20
C THR A 396 18.13 -8.74 2.47
N MET A 397 18.71 -9.41 1.46
CA MET A 397 19.34 -10.71 1.67
C MET A 397 20.37 -10.65 2.80
N MET A 398 20.15 -11.44 3.85
CA MET A 398 21.04 -11.50 5.01
C MET A 398 22.08 -12.59 4.84
N GLU A 399 23.34 -12.17 4.67
CA GLU A 399 24.46 -13.09 4.62
C GLU A 399 24.98 -13.44 6.02
N SER A 400 25.84 -14.47 6.10
CA SER A 400 26.45 -14.86 7.37
C SER A 400 27.32 -13.76 7.98
N GLU A 401 27.93 -12.91 7.16
CA GLU A 401 28.73 -11.77 7.61
C GLU A 401 27.87 -10.66 8.24
N ASP A 402 26.66 -10.44 7.75
CA ASP A 402 25.72 -9.47 8.33
C ASP A 402 25.29 -9.90 9.72
N LEU A 403 25.03 -11.19 9.91
CA LEU A 403 24.69 -11.73 11.22
C LEU A 403 25.86 -11.67 12.20
N ARG A 404 27.09 -11.88 11.73
CA ARG A 404 28.30 -11.67 12.55
C ARG A 404 28.42 -10.21 12.97
N LEU A 405 28.23 -9.29 12.04
CA LEU A 405 28.20 -7.86 12.36
C LEU A 405 27.15 -7.54 13.43
N MET A 406 25.93 -8.05 13.30
CA MET A 406 24.88 -7.82 14.29
C MET A 406 25.20 -8.48 15.64
N ALA A 407 25.78 -9.68 15.63
CA ALA A 407 26.24 -10.37 16.83
C ALA A 407 27.33 -9.59 17.58
N ASP A 408 28.18 -8.85 16.87
CA ASP A 408 29.20 -8.00 17.49
C ASP A 408 28.61 -6.67 18.00
N LEU A 409 27.70 -6.06 17.22
CA LEU A 409 27.14 -4.74 17.53
C LEU A 409 26.12 -4.75 18.67
N LEU A 410 25.15 -5.66 18.63
CA LEU A 410 24.02 -5.65 19.55
C LEU A 410 24.43 -5.73 21.03
N PRO A 411 25.35 -6.63 21.45
CA PRO A 411 25.72 -6.73 22.87
C PRO A 411 26.42 -5.48 23.40
N SER A 412 27.10 -4.72 22.53
CA SER A 412 27.87 -3.54 22.94
C SER A 412 27.03 -2.26 23.04
N LYS A 413 25.87 -2.21 22.39
CA LYS A 413 25.04 -0.99 22.26
C LYS A 413 23.58 -1.15 22.71
N ALA A 414 23.13 -2.38 22.94
CA ALA A 414 21.72 -2.71 23.16
C ALA A 414 21.54 -3.67 24.34
N ALA A 415 20.38 -3.58 25.00
CA ALA A 415 19.97 -4.51 26.05
C ALA A 415 18.85 -5.39 25.50
N VAL A 416 19.19 -6.23 24.53
CA VAL A 416 18.21 -7.06 23.83
C VAL A 416 17.64 -8.10 24.81
N THR A 417 16.36 -7.97 25.13
CA THR A 417 15.63 -8.88 26.01
C THR A 417 14.73 -9.83 25.24
N ALA A 418 14.43 -9.54 23.98
CA ALA A 418 13.57 -10.37 23.14
C ALA A 418 14.18 -10.63 21.75
N LEU A 419 14.21 -11.89 21.33
CA LEU A 419 14.63 -12.32 20.00
C LEU A 419 13.53 -13.13 19.34
N ALA A 420 13.10 -12.71 18.15
CA ALA A 420 12.23 -13.48 17.28
C ALA A 420 13.00 -13.91 16.03
N TRP A 421 12.98 -15.19 15.69
CA TRP A 421 13.63 -15.73 14.50
C TRP A 421 12.65 -16.58 13.71
N ALA A 422 12.46 -16.26 12.44
CA ALA A 422 11.67 -17.04 11.50
C ALA A 422 12.53 -17.45 10.31
N SER A 423 12.49 -18.72 9.89
CA SER A 423 13.18 -19.18 8.69
C SER A 423 12.44 -20.34 8.04
N ARG A 424 12.25 -20.26 6.71
CA ARG A 424 11.78 -21.39 5.90
C ARG A 424 12.92 -22.17 5.24
N TYR A 425 14.15 -21.66 5.33
CA TYR A 425 15.32 -22.31 4.76
C TYR A 425 15.88 -23.34 5.74
N LEU A 426 16.14 -24.55 5.23
CA LEU A 426 16.82 -25.61 5.97
C LEU A 426 18.25 -25.18 6.33
N ARG A 427 18.73 -25.59 7.52
CA ARG A 427 20.11 -25.40 8.00
C ARG A 427 20.47 -23.94 8.30
N CYS A 428 19.53 -23.22 8.91
CA CYS A 428 19.78 -21.90 9.48
C CYS A 428 20.25 -21.95 10.94
N GLY A 429 20.39 -23.15 11.52
CA GLY A 429 20.84 -23.38 12.89
C GLY A 429 22.10 -22.59 13.25
N GLU A 430 23.21 -22.78 12.53
CA GLU A 430 24.48 -22.08 12.80
C GLU A 430 24.36 -20.56 12.87
N LYS A 431 23.54 -19.98 11.97
CA LYS A 431 23.27 -18.54 11.89
C LYS A 431 22.51 -18.02 13.12
N LEU A 432 21.51 -18.77 13.57
CA LEU A 432 20.79 -18.47 14.81
C LEU A 432 21.70 -18.61 16.04
N LEU A 433 22.50 -19.67 16.10
CA LEU A 433 23.39 -19.95 17.23
C LEU A 433 24.42 -18.84 17.45
N LEU A 434 24.89 -18.24 16.36
CA LEU A 434 25.76 -17.07 16.41
C LEU A 434 25.10 -15.90 17.16
N LEU A 435 23.85 -15.55 16.83
CA LEU A 435 23.11 -14.50 17.53
C LEU A 435 22.76 -14.89 18.96
N LEU A 436 22.34 -16.14 19.22
CA LEU A 436 22.02 -16.60 20.57
C LEU A 436 23.22 -16.55 21.51
N ARG A 437 24.43 -16.83 21.01
CA ARG A 437 25.67 -16.70 21.79
C ARG A 437 25.98 -15.25 22.14
N ALA A 438 25.78 -14.34 21.18
CA ALA A 438 26.01 -12.91 21.39
C ALA A 438 24.97 -12.27 22.32
N LEU A 439 23.69 -12.56 22.10
CA LEU A 439 22.56 -11.93 22.80
C LEU A 439 22.13 -12.68 24.07
N GLY A 440 22.69 -13.86 24.31
CA GLY A 440 22.22 -14.81 25.31
C GLY A 440 22.07 -14.23 26.71
N PRO A 441 23.10 -13.59 27.30
CA PRO A 441 23.05 -13.23 28.72
C PRO A 441 21.83 -12.41 29.15
N PRO A 442 21.42 -11.32 28.45
CA PRO A 442 20.23 -10.54 28.82
C PRO A 442 18.89 -11.09 28.30
N LEU A 443 18.87 -12.15 27.50
CA LEU A 443 17.68 -12.58 26.79
C LEU A 443 16.62 -13.21 27.70
N LYS A 444 15.41 -12.63 27.70
CA LYS A 444 14.24 -13.08 28.47
C LYS A 444 13.17 -13.74 27.62
N SER A 445 13.07 -13.38 26.34
CA SER A 445 12.07 -13.91 25.43
C SER A 445 12.71 -14.40 24.14
N LEU A 446 12.40 -15.64 23.77
CA LEU A 446 12.86 -16.26 22.53
C LEU A 446 11.67 -16.83 21.76
N SER A 447 11.49 -16.40 20.53
CA SER A 447 10.47 -16.92 19.62
C SER A 447 11.15 -17.47 18.38
N LEU A 448 11.00 -18.77 18.14
CA LEU A 448 11.59 -19.47 17.01
C LEU A 448 10.49 -20.00 16.10
N SER A 449 10.56 -19.76 14.80
CA SER A 449 9.63 -20.33 13.82
C SER A 449 10.41 -20.84 12.61
N MET A 450 10.79 -22.12 12.61
CA MET A 450 11.63 -22.70 11.56
C MET A 450 11.38 -24.20 11.33
N SER A 451 12.14 -24.80 10.41
CA SER A 451 12.06 -26.24 10.17
C SER A 451 12.26 -27.03 11.47
N HIS A 452 11.65 -28.21 11.56
CA HIS A 452 11.78 -29.04 12.77
C HIS A 452 13.25 -29.34 13.12
N VAL A 453 14.10 -29.58 12.12
CA VAL A 453 15.53 -29.87 12.31
C VAL A 453 16.25 -28.69 12.93
N ASP A 454 15.99 -27.47 12.43
CA ASP A 454 16.63 -26.27 12.95
C ASP A 454 16.13 -25.91 14.36
N ILE A 455 14.85 -26.17 14.68
CA ILE A 455 14.34 -26.02 16.05
C ILE A 455 15.02 -27.01 17.00
N GLU A 456 15.18 -28.27 16.59
CA GLU A 456 15.89 -29.26 17.42
C GLU A 456 17.34 -28.86 17.67
N GLU A 457 18.04 -28.36 16.65
CA GLU A 457 19.40 -27.83 16.79
C GLU A 457 19.44 -26.64 17.77
N ALA A 458 18.51 -25.70 17.63
CA ALA A 458 18.39 -24.54 18.53
C ALA A 458 18.08 -24.96 19.98
N LEU A 459 17.15 -25.89 20.17
CA LEU A 459 16.82 -26.45 21.48
C LEU A 459 18.03 -27.16 22.11
N ASN A 460 18.75 -27.97 21.33
CA ASN A 460 19.95 -28.64 21.81
C ASN A 460 21.04 -27.65 22.25
N ALA A 461 21.12 -26.47 21.64
CA ALA A 461 22.05 -25.43 22.08
C ALA A 461 21.62 -24.72 23.37
N LEU A 462 20.33 -24.73 23.72
CA LEU A 462 19.85 -24.26 25.02
C LEU A 462 20.13 -25.25 26.15
N ARG A 463 20.55 -26.48 25.82
CA ARG A 463 20.94 -27.49 26.80
C ARG A 463 22.24 -27.05 27.50
N PRO A 464 22.29 -27.11 28.84
CA PRO A 464 23.53 -26.81 29.56
C PRO A 464 24.62 -27.86 29.25
N SER A 465 25.85 -27.41 28.96
CA SER A 465 27.03 -28.27 28.70
C SER A 465 27.35 -29.17 29.89
N ASP A 466 27.84 -30.38 29.69
CA ASP A 466 28.21 -31.30 30.78
C ASP A 466 29.40 -30.81 31.65
N ASP A 467 30.15 -29.80 31.17
CA ASP A 467 31.22 -29.16 31.94
C ASP A 467 30.67 -28.21 33.03
N LEU A 468 31.20 -28.36 34.25
CA LEU A 468 30.71 -27.86 35.55
C LEU A 468 30.62 -26.32 35.75
N HIS A 469 30.75 -25.50 34.71
CA HIS A 469 30.67 -24.04 34.82
C HIS A 469 29.39 -23.48 34.20
N ALA A 470 28.65 -22.68 34.99
CA ALA A 470 27.41 -22.02 34.57
C ALA A 470 27.59 -21.07 33.36
N ASP A 471 28.82 -20.66 33.07
CA ASP A 471 29.20 -19.75 31.98
C ASP A 471 28.95 -20.30 30.57
N GLY A 472 28.63 -21.61 30.45
CA GLY A 472 28.34 -22.25 29.17
C GLY A 472 26.87 -22.28 28.75
N VAL A 473 25.93 -21.84 29.59
CA VAL A 473 24.49 -21.97 29.28
C VAL A 473 23.98 -20.80 28.45
N LEU A 474 23.42 -21.07 27.27
CA LEU A 474 22.79 -20.05 26.46
C LEU A 474 21.49 -19.54 27.10
N CYS A 475 21.29 -18.21 27.04
CA CYS A 475 20.10 -17.51 27.50
C CYS A 475 19.70 -17.83 28.94
N PRO A 476 20.56 -17.68 29.96
CA PRO A 476 20.30 -18.17 31.33
C PRO A 476 19.01 -17.61 31.96
N HIS A 477 18.60 -16.39 31.59
CA HIS A 477 17.43 -15.69 32.11
C HIS A 477 16.17 -15.82 31.24
N LEU A 478 16.07 -16.88 30.43
CA LEU A 478 14.93 -17.08 29.54
C LEU A 478 13.63 -17.34 30.33
N GLU A 479 12.70 -16.38 30.24
CA GLU A 479 11.38 -16.40 30.89
C GLU A 479 10.27 -16.85 29.95
N ARG A 480 10.40 -16.62 28.63
CA ARG A 480 9.38 -16.95 27.63
C ARG A 480 9.99 -17.63 26.41
N LEU A 481 9.43 -18.77 26.02
CA LEU A 481 9.85 -19.53 24.85
C LEU A 481 8.64 -19.82 23.95
N THR A 482 8.71 -19.41 22.68
CA THR A 482 7.71 -19.71 21.66
C THR A 482 8.34 -20.50 20.52
N LEU A 483 7.75 -21.63 20.13
CA LEU A 483 8.27 -22.56 19.11
C LEU A 483 7.24 -22.84 18.01
N GLY A 484 7.51 -22.42 16.78
CA GLY A 484 6.68 -22.65 15.60
C GLY A 484 7.33 -23.62 14.64
N PHE A 485 6.84 -24.86 14.59
CA PHE A 485 7.41 -25.91 13.76
C PHE A 485 6.89 -25.85 12.34
N TRP A 486 7.76 -25.62 11.36
CA TRP A 486 7.40 -25.79 9.94
C TRP A 486 7.58 -27.26 9.56
N SER A 487 6.51 -27.88 9.09
CA SER A 487 6.51 -29.29 8.71
C SER A 487 6.16 -29.42 7.23
N SER A 488 7.12 -29.86 6.42
CA SER A 488 6.88 -30.35 5.05
C SER A 488 6.14 -31.69 5.03
N ASP A 489 6.22 -32.42 6.15
CA ASP A 489 5.80 -33.81 6.27
C ASP A 489 4.43 -33.96 6.96
N SER A 490 3.78 -32.84 7.28
CA SER A 490 2.44 -32.89 7.87
C SER A 490 1.46 -33.36 6.80
N PRO A 491 0.74 -34.49 7.01
CA PRO A 491 -0.24 -34.97 6.06
C PRO A 491 -1.25 -33.85 5.78
N GLU A 492 -1.61 -33.69 4.50
CA GLU A 492 -2.67 -32.75 4.10
C GLU A 492 -3.92 -33.08 4.91
N TRP A 493 -4.29 -32.17 5.80
CA TRP A 493 -5.54 -32.23 6.51
C TRP A 493 -6.33 -31.00 6.08
N GLU A 494 -7.41 -31.26 5.35
CA GLU A 494 -8.48 -30.29 5.15
C GLU A 494 -9.13 -30.00 6.50
N ASP A 495 -9.88 -28.88 6.62
CA ASP A 495 -10.59 -28.40 7.83
C ASP A 495 -11.65 -29.40 8.36
N THR A 496 -11.25 -30.64 8.57
CA THR A 496 -12.02 -31.74 9.12
C THR A 496 -11.84 -31.73 10.64
N ALA A 497 -12.86 -32.15 11.37
CA ALA A 497 -12.89 -32.03 12.83
C ALA A 497 -11.89 -32.95 13.55
N GLU A 498 -11.25 -33.89 12.84
CA GLU A 498 -10.36 -34.90 13.41
C GLU A 498 -8.94 -34.77 12.87
N VAL A 499 -7.98 -34.54 13.77
CA VAL A 499 -6.55 -34.54 13.45
C VAL A 499 -6.05 -35.98 13.37
N PRO A 500 -5.33 -36.37 12.30
CA PRO A 500 -4.81 -37.72 12.17
C PRO A 500 -3.94 -38.14 13.37
N GLU A 501 -4.04 -39.40 13.78
CA GLU A 501 -3.28 -39.96 14.91
C GLU A 501 -1.77 -39.79 14.74
N GLU A 502 -1.27 -39.89 13.50
CA GLU A 502 0.15 -39.69 13.20
C GLU A 502 0.62 -38.25 13.51
N VAL A 503 -0.23 -37.25 13.28
CA VAL A 503 0.08 -35.85 13.64
C VAL A 503 0.16 -35.70 15.16
N ALA A 504 -0.77 -36.32 15.91
CA ALA A 504 -0.70 -36.33 17.37
C ALA A 504 0.61 -36.97 17.86
N ARG A 505 1.05 -38.07 17.23
CA ARG A 505 2.32 -38.75 17.52
C ARG A 505 3.53 -37.85 17.27
N ILE A 506 3.55 -37.10 16.17
CA ILE A 506 4.61 -36.16 15.84
C ILE A 506 4.69 -35.03 16.88
N VAL A 507 3.55 -34.44 17.24
CA VAL A 507 3.51 -33.35 18.24
C VAL A 507 3.92 -33.89 19.63
N ALA A 508 3.48 -35.09 20.01
CA ALA A 508 3.91 -35.73 21.27
C ALA A 508 5.43 -35.99 21.30
N ALA A 509 6.00 -36.47 20.19
CA ALA A 509 7.45 -36.64 20.07
C ALA A 509 8.22 -35.32 20.25
N ARG A 510 7.68 -34.21 19.71
CA ARG A 510 8.25 -32.86 19.91
C ARG A 510 8.16 -32.41 21.37
N CYS A 511 7.04 -32.65 22.05
CA CYS A 511 6.93 -32.38 23.47
C CYS A 511 7.98 -33.15 24.28
N ALA A 512 8.20 -34.43 23.99
CA ALA A 512 9.23 -35.22 24.65
C ALA A 512 10.65 -34.66 24.42
N ARG A 513 10.94 -34.12 23.22
CA ARG A 513 12.20 -33.42 22.93
C ARG A 513 12.35 -32.13 23.71
N ILE A 514 11.31 -31.29 23.72
CA ILE A 514 11.29 -30.04 24.50
C ILE A 514 11.51 -30.36 25.98
N HIS A 515 10.81 -31.36 26.52
CA HIS A 515 10.94 -31.82 27.89
C HIS A 515 12.37 -32.26 28.22
N SER A 516 13.02 -33.04 27.33
CA SER A 516 14.40 -33.49 27.53
C SER A 516 15.38 -32.32 27.70
N VAL A 517 15.24 -31.27 26.90
CA VAL A 517 16.09 -30.07 26.98
C VAL A 517 15.74 -29.22 28.20
N LEU A 518 14.46 -28.90 28.39
CA LEU A 518 14.00 -28.04 29.48
C LEU A 518 14.17 -28.69 30.85
N GLY A 519 14.06 -30.01 30.96
CA GLY A 519 14.27 -30.74 32.21
C GLY A 519 15.72 -30.65 32.69
N LEU A 520 16.67 -30.85 31.77
CA LEU A 520 18.10 -30.64 32.06
C LEU A 520 18.39 -29.19 32.43
N ARG A 521 17.77 -28.24 31.75
CA ARG A 521 17.89 -26.83 32.08
C ARG A 521 17.33 -26.51 33.48
N ALA A 522 16.13 -26.97 33.79
CA ALA A 522 15.45 -26.75 35.07
C ALA A 522 16.25 -27.36 36.24
N SER A 523 16.81 -28.57 36.06
CA SER A 523 17.66 -29.20 37.08
C SER A 523 18.91 -28.40 37.44
N ARG A 524 19.42 -27.55 36.54
CA ARG A 524 20.65 -26.79 36.74
C ARG A 524 20.45 -25.32 37.09
N LEU A 525 19.47 -24.67 36.45
CA LEU A 525 19.21 -23.24 36.61
C LEU A 525 17.95 -22.94 37.45
N GLY A 526 17.21 -23.97 37.85
CA GLY A 526 15.85 -23.84 38.35
C GLY A 526 14.83 -23.63 37.23
N THR A 527 13.56 -23.75 37.58
CA THR A 527 12.48 -23.28 36.71
C THR A 527 12.48 -21.75 36.76
N GLN A 528 12.71 -21.13 35.60
CA GLN A 528 12.60 -19.68 35.39
C GLN A 528 11.68 -19.35 34.20
N LEU A 529 11.24 -20.39 33.49
CA LEU A 529 10.38 -20.25 32.34
C LEU A 529 8.95 -20.06 32.82
N THR A 530 8.41 -18.86 32.60
CA THR A 530 7.04 -18.48 32.99
C THR A 530 6.03 -18.74 31.87
N HIS A 531 6.51 -18.95 30.65
CA HIS A 531 5.68 -19.15 29.48
C HIS A 531 6.37 -20.05 28.44
N LEU A 532 5.68 -21.11 28.04
CA LEU A 532 6.05 -21.96 26.93
C LEU A 532 4.89 -22.04 25.95
N GLU A 533 5.09 -21.57 24.73
CA GLU A 533 4.14 -21.72 23.63
C GLU A 533 4.76 -22.56 22.52
N PHE A 534 3.98 -23.45 21.93
CA PHE A 534 4.36 -24.07 20.66
C PHE A 534 3.17 -24.27 19.73
N TYR A 535 3.44 -24.30 18.43
CA TYR A 535 2.44 -24.45 17.39
C TYR A 535 3.04 -25.09 16.14
N GLU A 536 2.15 -25.58 15.28
CA GLU A 536 2.50 -26.19 14.00
C GLU A 536 2.17 -25.23 12.86
N CYS A 537 3.12 -24.96 11.96
CA CYS A 537 2.89 -24.23 10.72
C CYS A 537 2.70 -25.21 9.57
N LEU A 538 1.54 -25.13 8.92
CA LEU A 538 1.21 -25.93 7.76
C LEU A 538 1.46 -25.11 6.50
N GLN A 539 2.29 -25.62 5.60
CA GLN A 539 2.38 -25.07 4.26
C GLN A 539 1.12 -25.44 3.47
N PRO A 540 0.56 -24.51 2.66
CA PRO A 540 -0.29 -24.92 1.56
C PRO A 540 0.53 -25.86 0.68
N ALA A 541 -0.05 -26.97 0.23
CA ALA A 541 0.59 -27.81 -0.77
C ALA A 541 0.81 -26.97 -2.04
N GLU A 542 2.02 -26.43 -2.19
CA GLU A 542 2.40 -25.74 -3.41
C GLU A 542 2.37 -26.78 -4.52
N GLY A 543 1.35 -26.71 -5.38
CA GLY A 543 1.43 -27.32 -6.70
C GLY A 543 2.76 -26.88 -7.33
N ARG A 544 3.57 -27.84 -7.78
CA ARG A 544 4.99 -27.72 -8.17
C ARG A 544 5.32 -26.74 -9.33
N GLY A 545 4.57 -25.65 -9.53
CA GLY A 545 4.69 -24.73 -10.66
C GLY A 545 4.84 -23.24 -10.34
N PHE A 546 4.77 -22.80 -9.07
CA PHE A 546 4.65 -21.37 -8.72
C PHE A 546 5.88 -20.71 -8.07
N GLN A 547 7.10 -21.10 -8.46
CA GLN A 547 8.34 -20.48 -7.92
C GLN A 547 8.65 -19.05 -8.44
N ARG A 548 7.80 -18.41 -9.27
CA ARG A 548 8.19 -17.18 -10.00
C ARG A 548 7.50 -15.86 -9.65
N HIS A 549 6.55 -15.80 -8.71
CA HIS A 549 5.81 -14.55 -8.45
C HIS A 549 5.86 -14.00 -7.00
N PHE A 550 6.81 -14.43 -6.17
CA PHE A 550 6.86 -14.06 -4.74
C PHE A 550 7.47 -12.68 -4.40
N TYR A 551 7.77 -11.80 -5.36
CA TYR A 551 8.47 -10.54 -5.07
C TYR A 551 7.57 -9.34 -4.71
N GLU A 552 6.24 -9.47 -4.75
CA GLU A 552 5.30 -8.35 -4.53
C GLU A 552 4.42 -8.44 -3.27
N GLU A 553 4.81 -9.19 -2.23
CA GLU A 553 4.13 -9.09 -0.94
C GLU A 553 4.52 -7.79 -0.22
N LYS A 554 3.76 -6.72 -0.47
CA LYS A 554 3.78 -5.49 0.33
C LYS A 554 3.12 -5.75 1.68
N ASP A 555 3.91 -5.67 2.75
CA ASP A 555 3.47 -5.53 4.15
C ASP A 555 2.55 -6.63 4.73
N GLY A 556 2.56 -7.84 4.17
CA GLY A 556 1.76 -8.96 4.64
C GLY A 556 2.20 -9.46 6.01
N VAL A 557 1.51 -9.03 7.07
CA VAL A 557 1.26 -9.93 8.21
C VAL A 557 0.51 -11.10 7.61
N GLU A 558 1.19 -12.23 7.36
CA GLU A 558 0.53 -13.46 6.91
C GLU A 558 -0.68 -13.69 7.82
N THR A 559 -1.89 -13.64 7.26
CA THR A 559 -3.09 -14.00 8.01
C THR A 559 -3.06 -15.52 8.19
N LEU A 560 -2.45 -15.94 9.30
CA LEU A 560 -2.46 -17.32 9.73
C LEU A 560 -3.84 -17.63 10.31
N ARG A 561 -4.57 -18.53 9.66
CA ARG A 561 -5.76 -19.13 10.27
C ARG A 561 -5.30 -20.12 11.31
N VAL A 562 -5.74 -19.91 12.55
CA VAL A 562 -5.53 -20.88 13.62
C VAL A 562 -6.63 -21.93 13.53
N VAL A 563 -6.23 -23.20 13.39
CA VAL A 563 -7.11 -24.36 13.43
C VAL A 563 -6.82 -25.11 14.73
N MET A 564 -7.84 -25.20 15.58
CA MET A 564 -7.76 -25.91 16.86
C MET A 564 -8.62 -27.18 16.80
N PRO A 565 -8.06 -28.35 17.15
CA PRO A 565 -8.86 -29.55 17.34
C PRO A 565 -9.85 -29.33 18.50
N GLY A 566 -11.07 -29.84 18.38
CA GLY A 566 -12.04 -29.78 19.49
C GLY A 566 -11.47 -30.47 20.73
N LYS A 567 -11.68 -29.90 21.93
CA LYS A 567 -11.11 -30.41 23.21
C LYS A 567 -11.44 -31.88 23.51
N SER A 568 -12.52 -32.41 22.94
CA SER A 568 -12.96 -33.82 23.07
C SER A 568 -12.35 -34.76 22.02
N SER A 569 -11.49 -34.27 21.12
CA SER A 569 -10.86 -35.08 20.08
C SER A 569 -9.80 -36.03 20.65
N THR A 570 -9.58 -37.15 19.95
CA THR A 570 -8.55 -38.15 20.26
C THR A 570 -7.14 -37.54 20.28
N PHE A 571 -6.91 -36.46 19.53
CA PHE A 571 -5.67 -35.67 19.56
C PHE A 571 -5.33 -35.20 20.98
N TRP A 572 -6.28 -34.58 21.70
CA TRP A 572 -6.01 -34.07 23.05
C TRP A 572 -5.79 -35.21 24.04
N THR A 573 -6.53 -36.31 23.92
CA THR A 573 -6.32 -37.50 24.77
C THR A 573 -4.90 -38.05 24.63
N SER A 574 -4.34 -38.06 23.41
CA SER A 574 -2.97 -38.48 23.15
C SER A 574 -1.92 -37.46 23.62
N MET A 575 -2.21 -36.16 23.45
CA MET A 575 -1.29 -35.07 23.77
C MET A 575 -1.20 -34.70 25.25
N ASN A 576 -2.28 -34.88 26.00
CA ASN A 576 -2.40 -34.38 27.38
C ASN A 576 -1.27 -34.85 28.31
N PRO A 577 -0.84 -36.13 28.31
CA PRO A 577 0.29 -36.56 29.14
C PRO A 577 1.59 -35.83 28.81
N SER A 578 1.82 -35.52 27.53
CA SER A 578 3.02 -34.82 27.08
C SER A 578 3.01 -33.34 27.45
N LEU A 579 1.82 -32.71 27.43
CA LEU A 579 1.64 -31.34 27.89
C LEU A 579 1.83 -31.22 29.40
N GLN A 580 1.23 -32.14 30.17
CA GLN A 580 1.37 -32.17 31.63
C GLN A 580 2.83 -32.34 32.06
N ALA A 581 3.60 -33.19 31.36
CA ALA A 581 5.03 -33.31 31.63
C ALA A 581 5.79 -31.99 31.41
N LEU A 582 5.40 -31.18 30.41
CA LEU A 582 5.99 -29.86 30.20
C LEU A 582 5.55 -28.85 31.28
N GLU A 583 4.31 -28.93 31.77
CA GLU A 583 3.82 -28.05 32.84
C GLU A 583 4.60 -28.22 34.14
N GLU A 584 5.16 -29.41 34.42
CA GLU A 584 6.03 -29.64 35.58
C GLU A 584 7.38 -28.89 35.48
N LEU A 585 7.77 -28.43 34.28
CA LEU A 585 9.06 -27.77 34.01
C LEU A 585 8.94 -26.25 33.84
N VAL A 586 7.72 -25.71 33.87
CA VAL A 586 7.43 -24.29 33.56
C VAL A 586 6.63 -23.72 34.72
N ASP A 587 7.07 -22.61 35.31
CA ASP A 587 6.41 -22.00 36.47
C ASP A 587 5.06 -21.33 36.12
N GLY A 588 4.76 -21.21 34.83
CA GLY A 588 3.52 -20.62 34.33
C GLY A 588 2.87 -21.45 33.23
N SER A 589 2.38 -20.80 32.18
CA SER A 589 1.51 -21.45 31.20
C SER A 589 2.29 -22.23 30.14
N VAL A 590 1.90 -23.48 29.90
CA VAL A 590 2.26 -24.24 28.70
C VAL A 590 1.07 -24.21 27.73
N ILE A 591 1.29 -23.73 26.50
CA ILE A 591 0.23 -23.52 25.51
C ILE A 591 0.60 -24.20 24.20
N PHE A 592 -0.24 -25.12 23.75
CA PHE A 592 -0.27 -25.53 22.35
C PHE A 592 -1.27 -24.63 21.60
N SER A 593 -0.76 -23.72 20.78
CA SER A 593 -1.57 -22.73 20.05
C SER A 593 -2.16 -23.26 18.74
N GLY A 594 -2.14 -24.58 18.56
CA GLY A 594 -2.76 -25.25 17.44
C GLY A 594 -1.94 -25.24 16.17
N PHE A 595 -2.67 -25.41 15.07
CA PHE A 595 -2.12 -25.46 13.74
C PHE A 595 -2.40 -24.16 13.01
N ARG A 596 -1.35 -23.48 12.58
CA ARG A 596 -1.40 -22.22 11.85
C ARG A 596 -1.28 -22.52 10.36
N LYS A 597 -2.36 -22.25 9.63
CA LYS A 597 -2.42 -22.41 8.16
C LYS A 597 -2.31 -21.04 7.50
N GLN A 598 -1.39 -20.89 6.57
CA GLN A 598 -1.30 -19.68 5.76
C GLN A 598 -2.50 -19.61 4.82
N ILE A 599 -3.30 -18.54 4.90
CA ILE A 599 -4.34 -18.27 3.91
C ILE A 599 -3.70 -17.40 2.81
N PRO A 600 -3.77 -17.81 1.53
CA PRO A 600 -3.41 -16.91 0.44
C PRO A 600 -4.36 -15.71 0.46
N ILE A 601 -3.81 -14.49 0.54
CA ILE A 601 -4.60 -13.28 0.47
C ILE A 601 -5.24 -13.24 -0.93
N ALA A 602 -6.54 -13.50 -1.00
CA ALA A 602 -7.28 -13.33 -2.24
C ALA A 602 -7.31 -11.83 -2.56
N HIS A 603 -6.54 -11.40 -3.56
CA HIS A 603 -6.68 -10.05 -4.08
C HIS A 603 -8.08 -9.92 -4.68
N PRO A 604 -8.91 -8.96 -4.22
CA PRO A 604 -10.13 -8.62 -4.93
C PRO A 604 -9.69 -8.01 -6.27
N TRP A 605 -10.03 -8.70 -7.36
CA TRP A 605 -9.91 -8.20 -8.72
C TRP A 605 -10.93 -7.11 -8.99
#